data_AF-A0A4V1R1R8-F1
#
_entry.id   AF-A0A4V1R1R8-F1
#
_cell.length_a   1.000
_cell.length_b   1.000
_cell.length_c   1.000
_cell.angle_alpha   90.00
_cell.angle_beta   90.00
_cell.angle_gamma   90.00
#
_symmetry.space_group_name_H-M   'P 1'
#
loop_
_entity.id
_entity.type
_entity.pdbx_description
1 polymer ?
#
loop_
_entity_poly.entity_id
_entity_poly.type
_entity_poly.pdbx_seq_one_letter_code
_entity_poly.pdbx_strand_id
1 'polypeptide(L)'
;MPNAQGRYTKAEVVASGLPYYIPASKRWTSKPYRFAVLLPESRCDRFRVPITRNREKPSAFLYSASAGTGTNDKRHRYIPLYDRTDAMQAVADARLYPHEIMKE
;
A
#
# COMPACT_ATOMS: atom_id res chain seq x y z
N MET A 1 1.37 -13.52 -9.44
CA MET A 1 1.18 -13.72 -7.99
C MET A 1 2.23 -12.92 -7.23
N PRO A 2 1.94 -12.46 -6.00
CA PRO A 2 2.94 -11.79 -5.18
C PRO A 2 4.12 -12.73 -4.85
N ASN A 3 5.30 -12.15 -4.60
CA ASN A 3 6.46 -12.91 -4.16
C ASN A 3 6.35 -13.34 -2.68
N ALA A 4 7.37 -14.05 -2.17
CA ALA A 4 7.41 -14.52 -0.77
C ALA A 4 7.29 -13.40 0.28
N GLN A 5 7.52 -12.14 -0.12
CA GLN A 5 7.40 -10.95 0.74
C GLN A 5 6.05 -10.24 0.57
N GLY A 6 5.11 -10.83 -0.18
CA GLY A 6 3.79 -10.24 -0.46
C GLY A 6 3.83 -9.08 -1.47
N ARG A 7 4.95 -8.87 -2.18
CA ARG A 7 5.11 -7.76 -3.12
C ARG A 7 4.70 -8.16 -4.53
N TYR A 8 4.24 -7.17 -5.29
CA TYR A 8 3.71 -7.33 -6.64
C TYR A 8 4.63 -6.70 -7.68
N THR A 9 4.57 -7.25 -8.90
CA THR A 9 5.19 -6.68 -10.09
C THR A 9 4.34 -5.55 -10.68
N LYS A 10 4.95 -4.74 -11.54
CA LYS A 10 4.21 -3.68 -12.27
C LYS A 10 3.05 -4.23 -13.10
N ALA A 11 3.26 -5.38 -13.76
CA ALA A 11 2.24 -5.97 -14.64
C ALA A 11 0.97 -6.35 -13.87
N GLU A 12 1.14 -6.93 -12.67
CA GLU A 12 0.00 -7.30 -11.81
C GLU A 12 -0.74 -6.08 -11.27
N VAL A 13 -0.01 -5.05 -10.85
CA VAL A 13 -0.62 -3.81 -10.36
C VAL A 13 -1.43 -3.14 -11.47
N VAL A 14 -0.88 -3.06 -12.67
CA VAL A 14 -1.61 -2.51 -13.83
C VAL A 14 -2.84 -3.37 -14.15
N ALA A 15 -2.70 -4.70 -14.15
CA ALA A 15 -3.82 -5.61 -14.39
C ALA A 15 -4.91 -5.52 -13.32
N SER A 16 -4.58 -5.15 -12.08
CA SER A 16 -5.55 -4.99 -11.00
C SER A 16 -6.44 -3.75 -11.14
N GLY A 17 -6.03 -2.75 -11.93
CA GLY A 17 -6.73 -1.48 -12.06
C GLY A 17 -6.74 -0.60 -10.80
N LEU A 18 -6.03 -1.01 -9.74
CA LEU A 18 -5.99 -0.29 -8.47
C LEU A 18 -5.00 0.88 -8.50
N PRO A 19 -5.25 1.95 -7.73
CA PRO A 19 -4.34 3.08 -7.64
C PRO A 19 -3.02 2.67 -6.98
N TYR A 20 -1.95 3.37 -7.36
CA TYR A 20 -0.67 3.22 -6.68
C TYR A 20 0.06 4.54 -6.49
N TYR A 21 0.82 4.64 -5.40
CA TYR A 21 1.58 5.83 -5.04
C TYR A 21 3.01 5.73 -5.57
N ILE A 22 3.51 6.83 -6.14
CA ILE A 22 4.89 6.95 -6.62
C ILE A 22 5.64 7.95 -5.71
N PRO A 23 6.57 7.48 -4.85
CA PRO A 23 7.29 8.35 -3.93
C PRO A 23 8.11 9.45 -4.60
N ALA A 24 8.68 9.18 -5.77
CA ALA A 24 9.50 10.14 -6.50
C ALA A 24 8.70 11.38 -6.93
N SER A 25 7.44 11.20 -7.37
CA SER A 25 6.55 12.29 -7.77
C SER A 25 5.61 12.75 -6.67
N LYS A 26 5.63 12.09 -5.51
CA LYS A 26 4.74 12.30 -4.35
C LYS A 26 3.24 12.31 -4.73
N ARG A 27 2.84 11.43 -5.65
CA ARG A 27 1.49 11.43 -6.24
C ARG A 27 0.92 10.02 -6.36
N TRP A 28 -0.40 9.95 -6.26
CA TRP A 28 -1.22 8.79 -6.63
C TRP A 28 -1.50 8.80 -8.12
N THR A 29 -1.53 7.62 -8.75
CA THR A 29 -1.88 7.49 -10.18
C THR A 29 -3.36 7.65 -10.47
N SER A 30 -4.21 7.30 -9.52
CA SER A 30 -5.65 7.56 -9.52
C SER A 30 -6.10 7.80 -8.09
N LYS A 31 -7.20 8.54 -7.92
CA LYS A 31 -7.75 8.90 -6.61
C LYS A 31 -9.27 8.63 -6.58
N PRO A 32 -9.69 7.36 -6.57
CA PRO A 32 -11.11 7.01 -6.56
C PRO A 32 -11.80 7.33 -5.22
N TYR A 33 -11.03 7.64 -4.18
CA TYR A 33 -11.53 7.96 -2.84
C TYR A 33 -11.36 9.46 -2.56
N ARG A 34 -12.40 10.10 -2.02
CA ARG A 34 -12.36 11.48 -1.52
C ARG A 34 -11.31 11.64 -0.41
N PHE A 35 -11.26 10.65 0.48
CA PHE A 35 -10.24 10.50 1.51
C PHE A 35 -10.12 9.01 1.86
N ALA A 36 -8.89 8.49 1.94
CA ALA A 36 -8.61 7.15 2.43
C ALA A 36 -7.27 7.07 3.17
N VAL A 37 -7.21 6.24 4.21
CA VAL A 37 -5.99 5.86 4.91
C VAL A 37 -5.58 4.46 4.48
N LEU A 38 -4.49 4.36 3.72
CA LEU A 38 -4.03 3.15 3.05
C LEU A 38 -2.70 2.71 3.66
N LEU A 39 -2.70 1.59 4.39
CA LEU A 39 -1.55 1.16 5.17
C LEU A 39 -0.97 -0.16 4.66
N PRO A 40 0.37 -0.34 4.65
CA PRO A 40 0.97 -1.65 4.44
C PRO A 40 0.74 -2.54 5.68
N GLU A 41 0.83 -3.87 5.51
CA GLU A 41 0.63 -4.86 6.59
C GLU A 41 1.41 -4.53 7.87
N SER A 42 2.69 -4.18 7.73
CA SER A 42 3.54 -3.83 8.88
C SER A 42 3.07 -2.60 9.66
N ARG A 43 2.38 -1.65 9.00
CA ARG A 43 1.79 -0.48 9.64
C ARG A 43 0.44 -0.81 10.26
N CYS A 44 -0.36 -1.65 9.61
CA CYS A 44 -1.58 -2.20 10.19
C CYS A 44 -1.30 -2.91 11.53
N ASP A 45 -0.26 -3.76 11.56
CA ASP A 45 0.18 -4.44 12.78
C ASP A 45 0.61 -3.46 13.87
N ARG A 46 1.36 -2.41 13.51
CA ARG A 46 1.82 -1.38 14.44
C ARG A 46 0.68 -0.61 15.10
N PHE A 47 -0.40 -0.35 14.36
CA PHE A 47 -1.59 0.34 14.87
C PHE A 47 -2.63 -0.62 15.46
N ARG A 48 -2.32 -1.92 15.57
CA ARG A 48 -3.24 -2.96 16.06
C ARG A 48 -4.54 -3.05 15.26
N VAL A 49 -4.47 -2.78 13.96
CA VAL A 49 -5.58 -2.89 12.99
C VAL A 49 -5.24 -3.93 11.92
N PRO A 50 -4.99 -5.20 12.31
CA PRO A 50 -4.35 -6.20 11.45
C PRO A 50 -5.16 -6.48 10.17
N ILE A 51 -4.46 -6.96 9.15
CA ILE A 51 -5.11 -7.47 7.94
C ILE A 51 -5.62 -8.88 8.16
N THR A 52 -6.74 -9.22 7.52
CA THR A 52 -7.17 -10.61 7.48
C THR A 52 -6.29 -11.35 6.48
N ARG A 53 -5.19 -11.95 6.98
CA ARG A 53 -4.22 -12.68 6.16
C ARG A 53 -4.91 -13.65 5.19
N ASN A 54 -4.49 -13.61 3.93
CA ASN A 54 -4.98 -14.45 2.82
C ASN A 54 -6.45 -14.30 2.41
N ARG A 55 -7.21 -13.34 2.98
CA ARG A 55 -8.60 -13.07 2.57
C ARG A 55 -8.84 -11.63 2.14
N GLU A 56 -8.01 -10.73 2.61
CA GLU A 56 -8.14 -9.31 2.30
C GLU A 56 -7.40 -8.95 1.02
N LYS A 57 -8.11 -8.31 0.08
CA LYS A 57 -7.52 -7.81 -1.16
C LYS A 57 -6.91 -6.42 -0.92
N PRO A 58 -5.79 -6.09 -1.57
CA PRO A 58 -5.25 -4.73 -1.51
C PRO A 58 -6.25 -3.73 -2.10
N SER A 59 -6.27 -2.53 -1.53
CA SER A 59 -7.05 -1.39 -2.04
C SER A 59 -6.21 -0.46 -2.91
N ALA A 60 -4.89 -0.49 -2.72
CA ALA A 60 -3.92 0.29 -3.49
C ALA A 60 -2.52 -0.34 -3.38
N PHE A 61 -1.54 0.25 -4.05
CA PHE A 61 -0.14 -0.16 -3.92
C PHE A 61 0.82 1.01 -3.69
N LEU A 62 1.96 0.73 -3.08
CA LEU A 62 3.08 1.66 -2.94
C LEU A 62 4.24 1.19 -3.81
N TYR A 63 4.69 2.04 -4.74
CA TYR A 63 5.93 1.78 -5.46
C TYR A 63 7.13 2.04 -4.55
N SER A 64 8.02 1.06 -4.42
CA SER A 64 9.29 1.19 -3.72
C SER A 64 10.45 0.81 -4.63
N ALA A 65 11.29 1.80 -5.00
CA ALA A 65 12.44 1.55 -5.86
C ALA A 65 13.52 0.69 -5.18
N SER A 66 13.58 0.70 -3.85
CA SER A 66 14.51 -0.09 -3.03
C SER A 66 13.99 -1.49 -2.70
N ALA A 67 12.77 -1.84 -3.10
CA ALA A 67 12.26 -3.19 -2.96
C ALA A 67 13.10 -4.16 -3.82
N GLY A 68 13.64 -5.20 -3.17
CA GLY A 68 14.55 -6.16 -3.81
C GLY A 68 16.03 -5.77 -3.74
N THR A 69 16.40 -4.68 -3.05
CA THR A 69 17.81 -4.39 -2.76
C THR A 69 18.41 -5.56 -1.96
N GLY A 70 19.57 -6.07 -2.42
CA GLY A 70 20.22 -7.24 -1.82
C GLY A 70 19.64 -8.59 -2.26
N THR A 71 18.66 -8.61 -3.17
CA THR A 71 18.11 -9.85 -3.74
C THR A 71 18.16 -9.82 -5.28
N ASN A 72 17.95 -10.99 -5.90
CA ASN A 72 17.81 -11.09 -7.36
C ASN A 72 16.42 -10.66 -7.86
N ASP A 73 15.46 -10.47 -6.95
CA ASP A 73 14.09 -10.10 -7.29
C ASP A 73 13.92 -8.58 -7.34
N LYS A 74 14.24 -8.01 -8.50
CA LYS A 74 14.09 -6.58 -8.77
C LYS A 74 12.75 -6.22 -9.41
N ARG A 75 11.85 -7.19 -9.63
CA ARG A 75 10.59 -7.02 -10.36
C ARG A 75 9.43 -6.71 -9.41
N HIS A 76 9.40 -7.31 -8.23
CA HIS A 76 8.33 -7.13 -7.24
C HIS A 76 8.55 -5.88 -6.38
N ARG A 77 8.31 -4.71 -6.99
CA ARG A 77 8.56 -3.38 -6.38
C ARG A 77 7.34 -2.73 -5.74
N TYR A 78 6.18 -3.36 -5.84
CA TYR A 78 4.92 -2.78 -5.36
C TYR A 78 4.48 -3.45 -4.08
N ILE A 79 4.28 -2.66 -3.04
CA ILE A 79 3.85 -3.11 -1.72
C ILE A 79 2.33 -2.94 -1.64
N PRO A 80 1.55 -3.96 -1.27
CA PRO A 80 0.10 -3.82 -1.11
C PRO A 80 -0.24 -2.88 0.05
N LEU A 81 -1.27 -2.07 -0.15
CA LEU A 81 -1.85 -1.19 0.85
C LEU A 81 -3.32 -1.56 1.06
N TYR A 82 -3.76 -1.50 2.32
CA TYR A 82 -5.09 -1.90 2.75
C TYR A 82 -5.83 -0.70 3.34
N ASP A 83 -7.11 -0.58 3.01
CA ASP A 83 -7.94 0.50 3.52
C ASP A 83 -8.21 0.33 5.02
N ARG A 84 -7.77 1.31 5.80
CA ARG A 84 -7.99 1.39 7.25
C ARG A 84 -8.62 2.71 7.64
N THR A 85 -9.30 3.38 6.72
CA THR A 85 -9.88 4.70 6.93
C THR A 85 -10.75 4.72 8.19
N ASP A 86 -11.68 3.79 8.33
CA ASP A 86 -12.57 3.71 9.51
C ASP A 86 -11.82 3.35 10.79
N ALA A 87 -10.95 2.34 10.72
CA ALA A 87 -10.19 1.88 11.88
C ALA A 87 -9.23 2.96 12.42
N MET A 88 -8.72 3.82 11.54
CA MET A 88 -7.80 4.90 11.90
C MET A 88 -8.50 6.16 12.41
N GLN A 89 -9.83 6.27 12.32
CA GLN A 89 -10.58 7.36 12.97
C GLN A 89 -10.39 7.34 14.49
N ALA A 90 -10.24 6.15 15.08
CA ALA A 90 -10.03 5.96 16.51
C ALA A 90 -8.57 6.21 16.95
N VAL A 91 -7.64 6.40 16.01
CA VAL A 91 -6.21 6.56 16.30
C VAL A 91 -5.80 8.01 16.06
N ALA A 92 -6.30 8.91 16.91
CA ALA A 92 -6.16 10.37 16.76
C ALA A 92 -4.70 10.85 16.67
N ASP A 93 -3.76 10.17 17.33
CA ASP A 93 -2.34 10.54 17.35
C ASP A 93 -1.48 9.81 16.30
N ALA A 94 -2.12 9.12 15.33
CA ALA A 94 -1.40 8.41 14.29
C ALA A 94 -0.64 9.38 13.37
N ARG A 95 0.69 9.38 13.47
CA ARG A 95 1.54 10.05 12.47
C ARG A 95 1.55 9.23 11.17
N LEU A 96 0.76 9.68 10.21
CA LEU A 96 0.65 9.08 8.88
C LEU A 96 1.68 9.69 7.91
N TYR A 97 2.17 8.86 6.99
CA TYR A 97 3.04 9.30 5.90
C TYR A 97 2.20 9.80 4.70
N PRO A 98 2.77 10.67 3.84
CA PRO A 98 2.06 11.15 2.66
C PRO A 98 1.55 10.05 1.71
N HIS A 99 2.27 8.93 1.63
CA HIS A 99 1.89 7.79 0.81
C HIS A 99 0.81 6.89 1.44
N GLU A 100 0.46 7.15 2.70
CA GLU A 100 -0.61 6.45 3.42
C GLU A 100 -1.92 7.22 3.36
N ILE A 101 -1.89 8.47 2.88
CA ILE A 101 -3.07 9.32 2.77
C ILE A 101 -3.40 9.50 1.29
N MET A 102 -4.58 9.08 0.89
CA MET A 102 -5.17 9.43 -0.39
C MET A 102 -6.23 10.50 -0.16
N LYS A 103 -6.14 11.60 -0.91
CA LYS A 103 -7.14 12.68 -0.90
C LYS A 103 -7.19 13.30 -2.30
N GLU A 104 -8.39 13.51 -2.82
CA GLU A 104 -8.61 14.21 -4.10
C GLU A 104 -8.01 15.62 -4.10
#